data_AF-A0AAV7PD87-F1
#
_entry.id   AF-A0AAV7PD87-F1
#
_cell.length_a   1.000
_cell.length_b   1.000
_cell.length_c   1.000
_cell.angle_alpha   90.00
_cell.angle_beta   90.00
_cell.angle_gamma   90.00
#
_symmetry.space_group_name_H-M   'P 1'
#
loop_
_entity.id
_entity.type
_entity.pdbx_description
1 polymer ?
#
loop_
_entity_poly.entity_id
_entity_poly.type
_entity_poly.pdbx_seq_one_letter_code
_entity_poly.pdbx_strand_id
1 'polypeptide(L)'
;MNDVTLFCTDGKSVQSLLEACKDFGKASGAKINVDKSQAKLFSRWDLCNEPLSFPIEAGLVKILDIWFGGPEAAAKSWNEPLAKVKQKLGFWSLRHLSIEGKALVLRNDALPVLQYVAQAWPLLANVARAVNSMVFHFVWHSKMDRVKRTVMHKEHRKGGKAVPDIPTILRAFFVCGCVRITLMNENKDHSAYRVFRFFLLPVW
;
A
#
# COMPACT_ATOMS: atom_id res chain seq x y z
N MET A 1 8.70 -18.36 -5.43
CA MET A 1 8.00 -17.11 -5.80
C MET A 1 8.36 -16.85 -7.25
N ASN A 2 7.37 -16.71 -8.13
CA ASN A 2 7.58 -16.72 -9.58
C ASN A 2 7.39 -15.35 -10.23
N ASP A 3 6.94 -14.35 -9.47
CA ASP A 3 6.74 -12.99 -9.96
C ASP A 3 7.95 -12.13 -9.61
N VAL A 4 8.51 -11.49 -10.64
CA VAL A 4 9.65 -10.59 -10.52
C VAL A 4 9.27 -9.26 -11.16
N THR A 5 9.54 -8.16 -10.46
CA THR A 5 9.36 -6.80 -10.98
C THR A 5 10.70 -6.10 -11.00
N LEU A 6 11.07 -5.55 -12.16
CA LEU A 6 12.36 -4.91 -12.38
C LEU A 6 12.14 -3.50 -12.90
N PHE A 7 13.01 -2.58 -12.48
CA PHE A 7 13.01 -1.21 -12.94
C PHE A 7 14.17 -1.01 -13.90
N CYS A 8 13.86 -0.57 -15.11
CA CYS A 8 14.84 -0.22 -16.14
C CYS A 8 14.93 1.31 -16.25
N THR A 9 16.08 1.85 -16.64
CA THR A 9 16.34 3.30 -16.73
C THR A 9 16.40 3.83 -18.17
N ASP A 10 16.82 2.99 -19.11
CA ASP A 10 16.90 3.27 -20.54
C ASP A 10 16.65 2.00 -21.39
N GLY A 11 16.54 2.15 -22.72
CA GLY A 11 16.33 1.00 -23.62
C GLY A 11 17.45 -0.04 -23.56
N LYS A 12 18.72 0.38 -23.30
CA LYS A 12 19.83 -0.56 -23.18
C LYS A 12 19.67 -1.44 -21.94
N SER A 13 19.23 -0.87 -20.82
CA SER A 13 18.94 -1.64 -19.60
C SER A 13 17.84 -2.69 -19.80
N VAL A 14 16.85 -2.39 -20.66
CA VAL A 14 15.82 -3.36 -21.07
C VAL A 14 16.43 -4.49 -21.90
N GLN A 15 17.28 -4.18 -22.88
CA GLN A 15 17.96 -5.18 -23.70
C GLN A 15 18.88 -6.08 -22.85
N SER A 16 19.73 -5.50 -22.00
CA SER A 16 20.59 -6.25 -21.07
C SER A 16 19.78 -7.16 -20.15
N LEU A 17 18.61 -6.72 -19.70
CA LEU A 17 17.71 -7.55 -18.89
C LEU A 17 17.19 -8.75 -19.67
N LEU A 18 16.72 -8.55 -20.91
CA LEU A 18 16.20 -9.63 -21.75
C LEU A 18 17.30 -10.66 -22.06
N GLU A 19 18.53 -10.21 -22.31
CA GLU A 19 19.70 -11.07 -22.50
C GLU A 19 20.01 -11.87 -21.23
N ALA A 20 20.05 -11.22 -20.07
CA ALA A 20 20.29 -11.89 -18.79
C ALA A 20 19.22 -12.94 -18.49
N CYS A 21 17.95 -12.64 -18.75
CA CYS A 21 16.86 -13.60 -18.62
C CYS A 21 17.01 -14.80 -19.57
N LYS A 22 17.48 -14.55 -20.81
CA LYS A 22 17.73 -15.61 -21.80
C LYS A 22 18.87 -16.52 -21.35
N ASP A 23 19.96 -15.96 -20.85
CA ASP A 23 21.11 -16.75 -20.36
C ASP A 23 20.77 -17.52 -19.09
N PHE A 24 20.04 -16.89 -18.15
CA PHE A 24 19.48 -17.60 -16.99
C PHE A 24 18.55 -18.74 -17.42
N GLY A 25 17.72 -18.52 -18.44
CA GLY A 25 16.83 -19.54 -18.99
C GLY A 25 17.58 -20.72 -19.64
N LYS A 26 18.73 -20.49 -20.29
CA LYS A 26 19.59 -21.57 -20.81
C LYS A 26 20.14 -22.46 -19.70
N ALA A 27 20.53 -21.87 -18.55
CA ALA A 27 21.11 -22.60 -17.44
C ALA A 27 20.04 -23.31 -16.58
N SER A 28 18.89 -22.68 -16.35
CA SER A 28 17.85 -23.17 -15.43
C SER A 28 16.70 -23.93 -16.12
N GLY A 29 16.53 -23.76 -17.43
CA GLY A 29 15.34 -24.21 -18.16
C GLY A 29 14.12 -23.30 -17.97
N ALA A 30 14.21 -22.25 -17.16
CA ALA A 30 13.12 -21.31 -16.94
C ALA A 30 12.86 -20.44 -18.18
N LYS A 31 11.61 -20.05 -18.41
CA LYS A 31 11.21 -19.16 -19.52
C LYS A 31 10.30 -18.05 -19.00
N ILE A 32 10.47 -16.86 -19.56
CA ILE A 32 9.55 -15.75 -19.32
C ILE A 32 8.17 -16.16 -19.84
N ASN A 33 7.15 -15.99 -18.99
CA ASN A 33 5.78 -16.13 -19.41
C ASN A 33 5.34 -14.83 -20.07
N VAL A 34 5.40 -14.78 -21.41
CA VAL A 34 5.09 -13.59 -22.21
C VAL A 34 3.65 -13.13 -21.99
N ASP A 35 2.70 -14.06 -21.87
CA ASP A 35 1.27 -13.75 -21.67
C ASP A 35 0.98 -13.07 -20.33
N LYS A 36 1.83 -13.31 -19.32
CA LYS A 36 1.71 -12.70 -17.98
C LYS A 36 2.66 -11.54 -17.76
N SER A 37 3.61 -11.33 -18.66
CA SER A 37 4.61 -10.28 -18.55
C SER A 37 4.09 -9.01 -19.23
N GLN A 38 4.42 -7.86 -18.65
CA GLN A 38 4.03 -6.57 -19.19
C GLN A 38 5.08 -5.53 -18.82
N ALA A 39 5.30 -4.55 -19.70
CA ALA A 39 6.08 -3.36 -19.40
C ALA A 39 5.15 -2.22 -19.03
N LYS A 40 5.56 -1.38 -18.09
CA LYS A 40 4.93 -0.07 -17.90
C LYS A 40 5.95 1.03 -18.06
N LEU A 41 5.63 2.00 -18.92
CA LEU A 41 6.41 3.22 -19.07
C LEU A 41 6.03 4.22 -17.99
N PHE A 42 7.04 4.81 -17.36
CA PHE A 42 6.90 5.93 -16.45
C PHE A 42 7.60 7.14 -17.08
N SER A 43 6.97 8.33 -16.99
CA SER A 43 7.46 9.58 -17.60
C SER A 43 7.40 9.62 -19.15
N ARG A 44 8.03 10.64 -19.77
CA ARG A 44 8.22 10.81 -21.22
C ARG A 44 9.28 9.87 -21.75
N TRP A 45 9.00 8.58 -21.70
CA TRP A 45 9.88 7.56 -22.22
C TRP A 45 9.31 7.06 -23.54
N ASP A 46 10.10 7.22 -24.60
CA ASP A 46 9.68 6.85 -25.95
C ASP A 46 10.24 5.47 -26.29
N LEU A 47 9.70 4.44 -25.65
CA LEU A 47 9.98 3.04 -25.98
C LEU A 47 9.13 2.54 -27.16
N CYS A 48 8.43 3.44 -27.87
CA CYS A 48 7.56 3.10 -29.00
C CYS A 48 8.28 2.35 -30.14
N ASN A 49 9.62 2.30 -30.14
CA ASN A 49 10.42 1.68 -31.18
C ASN A 49 11.31 0.50 -30.71
N GLU A 50 11.25 0.08 -29.43
CA GLU A 50 12.04 -1.07 -28.94
C GLU A 50 11.19 -2.35 -28.96
N PRO A 51 11.70 -3.48 -29.51
CA PRO A 51 10.92 -4.70 -29.71
C PRO A 51 10.79 -5.50 -28.41
N LEU A 52 9.96 -5.01 -27.48
CA LEU A 52 9.52 -5.80 -26.33
C LEU A 52 8.63 -6.96 -26.83
N SER A 53 8.93 -8.19 -26.40
CA SER A 53 8.14 -9.36 -26.77
C SER A 53 6.80 -9.47 -26.02
N PHE A 54 6.52 -8.54 -25.09
CA PHE A 54 5.32 -8.49 -24.26
C PHE A 54 4.71 -7.07 -24.27
N PRO A 55 3.40 -6.93 -24.00
CA PRO A 55 2.69 -5.67 -24.17
C PRO A 55 3.16 -4.57 -23.21
N ILE A 56 2.98 -3.32 -23.66
CA ILE A 56 3.15 -2.12 -22.84
C ILE A 56 1.79 -1.73 -22.25
N GLU A 57 1.68 -1.76 -20.92
CA GLU A 57 0.47 -1.41 -20.16
C GLU A 57 0.30 0.11 -20.07
N ALA A 58 -0.70 0.62 -20.78
CA ALA A 58 -1.06 2.04 -20.78
C ALA A 58 -1.77 2.47 -19.48
N GLY A 59 -2.55 1.58 -18.88
CA GLY A 59 -3.36 1.82 -17.68
C GLY A 59 -2.59 1.56 -16.38
N LEU A 60 -3.27 1.04 -15.36
CA LEU A 60 -2.66 0.79 -14.06
C LEU A 60 -2.02 -0.61 -14.01
N VAL A 61 -0.85 -0.70 -13.40
CA VAL A 61 -0.20 -1.99 -13.11
C VAL A 61 -0.39 -2.37 -11.65
N LYS A 62 -0.68 -3.64 -11.37
CA LYS A 62 -0.81 -4.19 -10.01
C LYS A 62 0.48 -4.95 -9.66
N ILE A 63 1.19 -4.51 -8.62
CA ILE A 63 2.42 -5.14 -8.11
C ILE A 63 2.20 -5.45 -6.63
N LEU A 64 2.31 -6.73 -6.26
CA LEU A 64 2.09 -7.20 -4.87
C LEU A 64 0.80 -6.65 -4.25
N ASP A 65 -0.30 -6.73 -4.98
CA ASP A 65 -1.60 -6.19 -4.59
C ASP A 65 -1.76 -4.67 -4.47
N ILE A 66 -0.75 -3.89 -4.84
CA ILE A 66 -0.81 -2.43 -4.88
C ILE A 66 -0.84 -1.95 -6.33
N TRP A 67 -1.73 -1.01 -6.63
CA TRP A 67 -1.84 -0.40 -7.95
C TRP A 67 -0.86 0.77 -8.09
N PHE A 68 -0.26 0.88 -9.28
CA PHE A 68 0.66 1.94 -9.67
C PHE A 68 0.35 2.43 -11.08
N GLY A 69 0.91 3.59 -11.43
CA GLY A 69 0.98 4.01 -12.83
C GLY A 69 -0.02 5.06 -13.30
N GLY A 70 -0.75 5.70 -12.39
CA GLY A 70 -1.71 6.76 -12.68
C GLY A 70 -2.17 7.48 -11.41
N PRO A 71 -2.81 8.66 -11.53
CA PRO A 71 -3.30 9.43 -10.38
C PRO A 71 -4.35 8.68 -9.54
N GLU A 72 -5.11 7.78 -10.14
CA GLU A 72 -6.13 6.96 -9.50
C GLU A 72 -5.57 5.71 -8.78
N ALA A 73 -4.28 5.41 -8.97
CA ALA A 73 -3.62 4.22 -8.43
C ALA A 73 -3.72 4.12 -6.91
N ALA A 74 -3.51 5.25 -6.23
CA ALA A 74 -3.62 5.33 -4.77
C ALA A 74 -5.04 4.96 -4.32
N ALA A 75 -6.08 5.57 -4.90
CA ALA A 75 -7.47 5.29 -4.55
C ALA A 75 -7.83 3.82 -4.81
N LYS A 76 -7.42 3.27 -5.96
CA LYS A 76 -7.67 1.87 -6.32
C LYS A 76 -6.98 0.90 -5.35
N SER A 77 -5.78 1.23 -4.88
CA SER A 77 -5.03 0.43 -3.90
C SER A 77 -5.70 0.34 -2.52
N TRP A 78 -6.51 1.34 -2.15
CA TRP A 78 -7.23 1.32 -0.87
C TRP A 78 -8.54 0.51 -0.92
N ASN A 79 -9.15 0.31 -2.09
CA ASN A 79 -10.49 -0.27 -2.22
C ASN A 79 -10.59 -1.70 -1.68
N GLU A 80 -9.73 -2.59 -2.15
CA GLU A 80 -9.75 -4.01 -1.79
C GLU A 80 -9.43 -4.23 -0.29
N PRO A 81 -8.39 -3.60 0.29
CA PRO A 81 -8.12 -3.65 1.73
C PRO A 81 -9.26 -3.10 2.60
N LEU A 82 -9.91 -2.01 2.19
CA LEU A 82 -11.08 -1.49 2.90
C LEU A 82 -12.25 -2.48 2.90
N ALA A 83 -12.53 -3.10 1.75
CA ALA A 83 -13.58 -4.11 1.63
C ALA A 83 -13.26 -5.32 2.53
N LYS A 84 -12.01 -5.79 2.51
CA LYS A 84 -11.53 -6.91 3.35
C LYS A 84 -11.66 -6.60 4.84
N VAL A 85 -11.29 -5.40 5.27
CA VAL A 85 -11.48 -4.97 6.67
C VAL A 85 -12.95 -4.89 7.03
N LYS A 86 -13.79 -4.30 6.17
CA LYS A 86 -15.24 -4.22 6.40
C LYS A 86 -15.84 -5.63 6.59
N GLN A 87 -15.45 -6.58 5.75
CA GLN A 87 -15.88 -7.97 5.85
C GLN A 87 -15.42 -8.63 7.16
N LYS A 88 -14.13 -8.50 7.50
CA LYS A 88 -13.56 -9.01 8.78
C LYS A 88 -14.32 -8.46 9.98
N LEU A 89 -14.54 -7.13 10.04
CA LEU A 89 -15.29 -6.50 11.13
C LEU A 89 -16.75 -6.95 11.16
N GLY A 90 -17.37 -7.21 10.01
CA GLY A 90 -18.69 -7.84 9.92
C GLY A 90 -18.74 -9.19 10.63
N PHE A 91 -17.79 -10.09 10.34
CA PHE A 91 -17.70 -11.40 11.01
C PHE A 91 -17.42 -11.29 12.50
N TRP A 92 -16.56 -10.36 12.92
CA TRP A 92 -16.30 -10.11 14.33
C TRP A 92 -17.50 -9.49 15.05
N SER A 93 -18.36 -8.75 14.35
CA SER A 93 -19.57 -8.14 14.92
C SER A 93 -20.63 -9.17 15.31
N LEU A 94 -20.56 -10.39 14.77
CA LEU A 94 -21.44 -11.51 15.14
C LEU A 94 -21.12 -12.07 16.54
N ARG A 95 -19.97 -11.69 17.12
CA ARG A 95 -19.52 -12.15 18.44
C ARG A 95 -19.80 -11.09 19.49
N HIS A 96 -20.18 -11.52 20.70
CA HIS A 96 -20.34 -10.64 21.85
C HIS A 96 -18.98 -10.28 22.45
N LEU A 97 -18.33 -9.26 21.88
CA LEU A 97 -17.04 -8.75 22.35
C LEU A 97 -17.22 -7.52 23.24
N SER A 98 -16.42 -7.44 24.31
CA SER A 98 -16.24 -6.19 25.05
C SER A 98 -15.58 -5.11 24.18
N ILE A 99 -15.62 -3.86 24.60
CA ILE A 99 -14.96 -2.75 23.87
C ILE A 99 -13.46 -3.03 23.76
N GLU A 100 -12.85 -3.57 24.81
CA GLU A 100 -11.44 -3.94 24.87
C GLU A 100 -11.14 -5.08 23.87
N GLY A 101 -12.01 -6.10 23.80
CA GLY A 101 -11.90 -7.17 22.80
C GLY A 101 -12.03 -6.64 21.37
N LYS A 102 -12.93 -5.68 21.13
CA LYS A 102 -13.04 -5.00 19.83
C LYS A 102 -11.80 -4.17 19.50
N ALA A 103 -11.21 -3.48 20.49
CA ALA A 103 -9.96 -2.75 20.30
C ALA A 103 -8.80 -3.69 19.89
N LEU A 104 -8.75 -4.90 20.46
CA LEU A 104 -7.79 -5.94 20.06
C LEU A 104 -8.02 -6.43 18.64
N VAL A 105 -9.27 -6.71 18.25
CA VAL A 105 -9.62 -7.07 16.86
C VAL A 105 -9.16 -5.96 15.89
N LEU A 106 -9.43 -4.69 16.20
CA LEU A 106 -9.01 -3.59 15.35
C LEU A 106 -7.48 -3.54 15.18
N ARG A 107 -6.73 -3.78 16.27
CA ARG A 107 -5.27 -3.75 16.26
C ARG A 107 -4.65 -4.94 15.52
N ASN A 108 -5.22 -6.13 15.66
CA ASN A 108 -4.60 -7.37 15.18
C ASN A 108 -5.16 -7.84 13.84
N ASP A 109 -6.41 -7.52 13.49
CA ASP A 109 -7.06 -7.97 12.26
C ASP A 109 -7.26 -6.87 11.23
N ALA A 110 -7.64 -5.67 11.65
CA ALA A 110 -7.95 -4.58 10.73
C ALA A 110 -6.71 -3.77 10.35
N LEU A 111 -5.93 -3.36 11.36
CA LEU A 111 -4.78 -2.49 11.16
C LEU A 111 -3.71 -3.10 10.23
N PRO A 112 -3.29 -4.38 10.35
CA PRO A 112 -2.23 -4.91 9.48
C PRO A 112 -2.59 -4.91 7.99
N VAL A 113 -3.87 -5.15 7.67
CA VAL A 113 -4.38 -5.12 6.29
C VAL A 113 -4.26 -3.73 5.68
N LEU A 114 -4.56 -2.68 6.45
CA LEU A 114 -4.48 -1.29 5.99
C LEU A 114 -3.04 -0.76 6.01
N GLN A 115 -2.24 -1.20 6.99
CA GLN A 115 -0.84 -0.81 7.14
C GLN A 115 0.00 -1.27 5.94
N TYR A 116 -0.34 -2.39 5.33
CA TYR A 116 0.31 -2.84 4.09
C TYR A 116 0.21 -1.78 2.98
N VAL A 117 -0.98 -1.22 2.75
CA VAL A 117 -1.18 -0.15 1.75
C VAL A 117 -0.49 1.14 2.16
N ALA A 118 -0.53 1.48 3.45
CA ALA A 118 0.08 2.68 4.00
C ALA A 118 1.61 2.72 3.85
N GLN A 119 2.26 1.59 3.55
CA GLN A 119 3.69 1.58 3.23
C GLN A 119 3.99 2.05 1.81
N ALA A 120 3.02 1.96 0.90
CA ALA A 120 3.17 2.35 -0.50
C ALA A 120 2.49 3.69 -0.82
N TRP A 121 1.33 3.97 -0.22
CA TRP A 121 0.53 5.16 -0.51
C TRP A 121 0.15 5.93 0.76
N PRO A 122 0.11 7.27 0.70
CA PRO A 122 -0.40 8.07 1.81
C PRO A 122 -1.89 7.80 2.03
N LEU A 123 -2.33 7.98 3.28
CA LEU A 123 -3.74 7.83 3.64
C LEU A 123 -4.56 8.99 3.06
N LEU A 124 -5.46 8.68 2.13
CA LEU A 124 -6.38 9.65 1.53
C LEU A 124 -7.45 10.11 2.52
N ALA A 125 -7.91 11.36 2.40
CA ALA A 125 -8.88 11.94 3.35
C ALA A 125 -10.25 11.23 3.36
N ASN A 126 -10.73 10.78 2.19
CA ASN A 126 -11.95 9.97 2.08
C ASN A 126 -11.76 8.59 2.72
N VAL A 127 -10.60 7.95 2.53
CA VAL A 127 -10.24 6.66 3.14
C VAL A 127 -10.17 6.79 4.66
N ALA A 128 -9.52 7.84 5.17
CA ALA A 128 -9.45 8.11 6.61
C ALA A 128 -10.84 8.24 7.24
N ARG A 129 -11.76 8.96 6.59
CA ARG A 129 -13.16 9.09 7.04
C ARG A 129 -13.88 7.74 7.03
N ALA A 130 -13.72 6.95 5.95
CA ALA A 130 -14.34 5.63 5.84
C ALA A 130 -13.85 4.68 6.93
N VAL A 131 -12.53 4.60 7.15
CA VAL A 131 -11.91 3.78 8.21
C VAL A 131 -12.42 4.22 9.59
N ASN A 132 -12.42 5.51 9.89
CA ASN A 132 -12.87 6.00 11.19
C ASN A 132 -14.35 5.67 11.44
N SER A 133 -15.21 5.83 10.43
CA SER A 133 -16.61 5.43 10.52
C SER A 133 -16.79 3.92 10.72
N MET A 134 -16.03 3.09 10.00
CA MET A 134 -16.06 1.62 10.16
C MET A 134 -15.63 1.18 11.57
N VAL A 135 -14.56 1.78 12.09
CA VAL A 135 -14.02 1.51 13.43
C VAL A 135 -15.08 1.78 14.49
N PHE A 136 -15.66 2.98 14.50
CA PHE A 136 -16.61 3.35 15.54
C PHE A 136 -17.97 2.67 15.39
N HIS A 137 -18.39 2.38 14.15
CA HIS A 137 -19.54 1.52 13.91
C HIS A 137 -19.33 0.11 14.52
N PHE A 138 -18.15 -0.47 14.33
CA PHE A 138 -17.81 -1.76 14.93
C PHE A 138 -17.78 -1.71 16.47
N VAL A 139 -17.10 -0.71 17.04
CA VAL A 139 -16.98 -0.51 18.49
C VAL A 139 -18.36 -0.38 19.15
N TRP A 140 -19.21 0.51 18.63
CA TRP A 140 -20.53 0.78 19.22
C TRP A 140 -21.63 -0.17 18.77
N HIS A 141 -21.40 -0.94 17.72
CA HIS A 141 -22.46 -1.70 17.04
C HIS A 141 -23.64 -0.80 16.63
N SER A 142 -23.34 0.45 16.29
CA SER A 142 -24.31 1.50 15.97
C SER A 142 -23.61 2.63 15.22
N LYS A 143 -24.37 3.43 14.47
CA LYS A 143 -23.87 4.66 13.84
C LYS A 143 -23.66 5.81 14.83
N MET A 144 -24.18 5.70 16.04
CA MET A 144 -24.12 6.74 17.07
C MET A 144 -22.98 6.49 18.06
N ASP A 145 -22.11 7.49 18.22
CA ASP A 145 -21.02 7.46 19.19
C ASP A 145 -21.53 7.82 20.58
N ARG A 146 -21.40 6.90 21.56
CA ARG A 146 -21.83 7.14 22.94
C ARG A 146 -20.81 7.97 23.75
N VAL A 147 -19.54 7.92 23.35
CA VAL A 147 -18.43 8.63 23.99
C VAL A 147 -17.61 9.31 22.90
N LYS A 148 -17.07 10.50 23.20
CA LYS A 148 -16.18 11.23 22.29
C LYS A 148 -15.02 10.33 21.84
N ARG A 149 -14.76 10.25 20.53
CA ARG A 149 -13.70 9.43 19.92
C ARG A 149 -12.32 9.69 20.52
N THR A 150 -12.01 10.96 20.80
CA THR A 150 -10.76 11.39 21.43
C THR A 150 -10.53 10.79 22.82
N VAL A 151 -11.61 10.47 23.56
CA VAL A 151 -11.53 9.76 24.84
C VAL A 151 -11.33 8.26 24.61
N MET A 152 -11.99 7.69 23.61
CA MET A 152 -11.89 6.25 23.28
C MET A 152 -10.46 5.83 22.90
N HIS A 153 -9.69 6.72 22.27
CA HIS A 153 -8.29 6.47 21.92
C HIS A 153 -7.33 6.49 23.11
N LYS A 154 -7.70 7.11 24.24
CA LYS A 154 -6.84 7.18 25.43
C LYS A 154 -6.65 5.79 26.04
N GLU A 155 -5.53 5.63 26.74
CA GLU A 155 -5.26 4.44 27.54
C GLU A 155 -6.25 4.30 28.71
N HIS A 156 -6.40 3.06 29.20
CA HIS A 156 -7.23 2.74 30.36
C HIS A 156 -6.88 3.57 31.60
N ARG A 157 -5.58 3.77 31.86
CA ARG A 157 -5.10 4.59 33.00
C ARG A 157 -5.55 6.05 32.93
N LYS A 158 -5.87 6.54 31.73
CA LYS A 158 -6.36 7.90 31.46
C LYS A 158 -7.88 7.95 31.24
N GLY A 159 -8.60 6.91 31.67
CA GLY A 159 -10.06 6.80 31.54
C GLY A 159 -10.56 6.47 30.13
N GLY A 160 -9.67 6.07 29.21
CA GLY A 160 -10.03 5.67 27.85
C GLY A 160 -10.23 4.16 27.68
N LYS A 161 -10.41 3.74 26.42
CA LYS A 161 -10.67 2.35 26.03
C LYS A 161 -9.61 1.75 25.10
N ALA A 162 -8.51 2.47 24.90
CA ALA A 162 -7.37 2.08 24.06
C ALA A 162 -7.76 1.64 22.64
N VAL A 163 -8.84 2.18 22.10
CA VAL A 163 -9.25 1.94 20.70
C VAL A 163 -8.20 2.57 19.79
N PRO A 164 -7.60 1.82 18.84
CA PRO A 164 -6.55 2.37 18.00
C PRO A 164 -7.08 3.50 17.12
N ASP A 165 -6.38 4.63 17.11
CA ASP A 165 -6.57 5.67 16.09
C ASP A 165 -5.90 5.22 14.78
N ILE A 166 -6.59 4.35 14.05
CA ILE A 166 -6.07 3.74 12.81
C ILE A 166 -5.63 4.82 11.81
N PRO A 167 -6.42 5.87 11.48
CA PRO A 167 -5.96 6.92 10.58
C PRO A 167 -4.63 7.56 10.97
N THR A 168 -4.45 7.89 12.26
CA THR A 168 -3.21 8.48 12.76
C THR A 168 -2.04 7.50 12.65
N ILE A 169 -2.25 6.23 13.02
CA ILE A 169 -1.24 5.17 12.91
C ILE A 169 -0.81 4.98 11.45
N LEU A 170 -1.74 4.91 10.50
CA LEU A 170 -1.43 4.72 9.08
C LEU A 170 -0.63 5.90 8.49
N ARG A 171 -0.98 7.13 8.87
CA ARG A 171 -0.19 8.33 8.49
C ARG A 171 1.22 8.26 9.05
N ALA A 172 1.36 7.88 10.32
CA ALA A 172 2.66 7.72 10.95
C ALA A 172 3.50 6.66 10.24
N PHE A 173 2.94 5.49 9.90
CA PHE A 173 3.64 4.46 9.14
C PHE A 173 4.16 4.95 7.79
N PHE A 174 3.34 5.66 7.03
CA PHE A 174 3.75 6.23 5.75
C PHE A 174 4.92 7.21 5.94
N VAL A 175 4.76 8.19 6.84
CA VAL A 175 5.80 9.21 7.10
C VAL A 175 7.09 8.60 7.62
N CYS A 176 7.02 7.65 8.57
CA CYS A 176 8.18 6.92 9.06
C CYS A 176 8.88 6.15 7.92
N GLY A 177 8.10 5.55 7.01
CA GLY A 177 8.62 4.92 5.80
C GLY A 177 9.40 5.90 4.94
N CYS A 178 8.82 7.07 4.64
CA CYS A 178 9.48 8.13 3.89
C CYS A 178 10.78 8.58 4.58
N VAL A 179 10.72 8.89 5.87
CA VAL A 179 11.86 9.37 6.67
C VAL A 179 13.00 8.36 6.67
N ARG A 180 12.68 7.08 6.88
CA ARG A 180 13.69 6.01 6.87
C ARG A 180 14.40 5.92 5.51
N ILE A 181 13.65 5.99 4.41
CA ILE A 181 14.22 5.84 3.08
C ILE A 181 14.99 7.09 2.64
N THR A 182 14.55 8.29 3.05
CA THR A 182 15.15 9.55 2.62
C THR A 182 16.29 10.02 3.53
N LEU A 183 16.17 9.89 4.85
CA LEU A 183 17.15 10.44 5.80
C LEU A 183 18.15 9.41 6.34
N MET A 184 17.77 8.13 6.39
CA MET A 184 18.61 7.09 7.00
C MET A 184 19.30 6.19 5.96
N ASN A 185 19.01 6.34 4.68
CA ASN A 185 19.62 5.53 3.63
C ASN A 185 20.87 6.24 3.09
N GLU A 186 22.01 5.55 3.12
CA GLU A 186 23.30 6.10 2.63
C GLU A 186 23.30 6.26 1.11
N ASN A 187 22.57 5.39 0.40
CA ASN A 187 22.51 5.40 -1.05
C ASN A 187 21.38 6.32 -1.56
N LYS A 188 21.73 7.59 -1.77
CA LYS A 188 20.83 8.65 -2.27
C LYS A 188 20.46 8.51 -3.76
N ASP A 189 21.11 7.61 -4.49
CA ASP A 189 20.81 7.34 -5.91
C ASP A 189 19.69 6.32 -6.11
N HIS A 190 19.23 5.68 -5.03
CA HIS A 190 18.15 4.71 -5.08
C HIS A 190 16.83 5.37 -5.59
N SER A 191 16.14 4.73 -6.53
CA SER A 191 14.88 5.24 -7.11
C SER A 191 13.82 5.55 -6.04
N ALA A 192 13.75 4.73 -4.99
CA ALA A 192 12.89 4.99 -3.84
C ALA A 192 13.23 6.31 -3.12
N TYR A 193 14.49 6.71 -3.01
CA TYR A 193 14.87 7.99 -2.40
C TYR A 193 14.18 9.17 -3.12
N ARG A 194 14.15 9.16 -4.46
CA ARG A 194 13.51 10.22 -5.26
C ARG A 194 12.00 10.26 -5.05
N VAL A 195 11.34 9.10 -5.02
CA VAL A 195 9.88 8.99 -4.80
C VAL A 195 9.48 9.41 -3.39
N PHE A 196 10.18 8.94 -2.36
CA PHE A 196 9.85 9.29 -0.98
C PHE A 196 10.21 10.73 -0.62
N ARG A 197 11.25 11.30 -1.26
CA ARG A 197 11.58 12.72 -1.15
C ARG A 197 10.46 13.61 -1.71
N PHE A 198 9.80 13.21 -2.80
CA PHE A 198 8.64 13.94 -3.33
C PHE A 198 7.52 14.09 -2.29
N PHE A 199 7.28 13.05 -1.47
CA PHE A 199 6.25 13.11 -0.42
C PHE A 199 6.66 13.88 0.84
N LEU A 200 7.96 14.09 1.08
CA LEU A 200 8.48 14.79 2.27
C LEU A 200 8.78 16.26 2.04
N LEU A 201 9.14 16.64 0.82
CA LEU A 201 9.43 18.03 0.51
C LEU A 201 8.19 18.74 -0.01
N PRO A 202 7.87 19.93 0.52
CA PRO A 202 6.87 20.81 -0.07
C PRO A 202 7.42 21.32 -1.39
N VAL A 203 7.14 20.62 -2.49
CA VAL A 203 7.21 21.23 -3.82
C VAL A 203 5.77 21.63 -4.14
N TRP A 204 5.37 22.75 -3.53
CA TRP A 204 4.25 23.55 -4.01
C TRP A 204 4.81 24.52 -5.05
#